data_AF-A0A7V0NPB4-F1
#
_entry.id   AF-A0A7V0NPB4-F1
#
_cell.length_a   1.000
_cell.length_b   1.000
_cell.length_c   1.000
_cell.angle_alpha   90.00
_cell.angle_beta   90.00
_cell.angle_gamma   90.00
#
_symmetry.space_group_name_H-M   'P 1'
#
loop_
_entity.id
_entity.type
_entity.pdbx_description
1 polymer ?
#
loop_
_entity_poly.entity_id
_entity_poly.type
_entity_poly.pdbx_seq_one_letter_code
_entity_poly.pdbx_strand_id
1 'polypeptide(L)'
;MSKKGKKKVITDESSFALIVDNPQKTVKGCAKCMRKVLNIAWLGFDESVINNKRILFLLNSSDGSTAYDKKRDQRYSVIPLDSTDVEGTPYWITVSLIFASALTQYRLEEVKLFVFRGQMIDPEKEAFFRAEWCITTDNKRKDAQPHWHVYRIFQDKEFIKDDIIDFQPSSPEDEVRDFGEKVAPPALEANLLEKDAPFEKFHFAMASSWHLNDEHQIFFETEQSLFDWLSRCINYIRKQLNYISTKEGTV
;
A
#
# COMPACT_ATOMS: atom_id res chain seq x y z
N MET A 1 53.88 -24.26 -2.08
CA MET A 1 52.79 -23.56 -1.36
C MET A 1 51.87 -22.90 -2.36
N SER A 2 50.73 -23.54 -2.68
CA SER A 2 49.73 -23.00 -3.62
C SER A 2 48.58 -22.38 -2.83
N LYS A 3 48.43 -21.05 -2.90
CA LYS A 3 47.28 -20.34 -2.34
C LYS A 3 46.11 -20.50 -3.32
N LYS A 4 45.23 -21.46 -3.05
CA LYS A 4 43.90 -21.55 -3.68
C LYS A 4 43.12 -20.28 -3.32
N GLY A 5 42.95 -19.40 -4.31
CA GLY A 5 42.01 -18.28 -4.21
C GLY A 5 40.60 -18.82 -4.05
N LYS A 6 39.97 -18.48 -2.92
CA LYS A 6 38.52 -18.69 -2.72
C LYS A 6 37.80 -17.86 -3.78
N LYS A 7 37.17 -18.52 -4.75
CA LYS A 7 36.17 -17.89 -5.61
C LYS A 7 35.08 -17.32 -4.70
N LYS A 8 34.99 -15.99 -4.66
CA LYS A 8 33.87 -15.29 -4.06
C LYS A 8 32.64 -15.69 -4.88
N VAL A 9 31.78 -16.53 -4.32
CA VAL A 9 30.46 -16.80 -4.88
C VAL A 9 29.71 -15.48 -4.74
N ILE A 10 29.59 -14.74 -5.84
CA ILE A 10 28.63 -13.65 -5.95
C ILE A 10 27.29 -14.37 -6.08
N THR A 11 26.57 -14.50 -4.95
CA THR A 11 25.17 -14.88 -4.99
C THR A 11 24.44 -13.78 -5.74
N ASP A 12 23.86 -14.16 -6.86
CA ASP A 12 23.20 -13.27 -7.79
C ASP A 12 21.89 -12.78 -7.16
N GLU A 13 21.94 -11.62 -6.50
CA GLU A 13 20.77 -10.91 -5.94
C GLU A 13 19.75 -10.51 -7.04
N SER A 14 20.05 -10.78 -8.32
CA SER A 14 19.13 -10.57 -9.44
C SER A 14 18.00 -11.61 -9.56
N SER A 15 18.02 -12.68 -8.75
CA SER A 15 17.12 -13.83 -8.92
C SER A 15 15.71 -13.68 -8.33
N PHE A 16 15.39 -12.58 -7.64
CA PHE A 16 14.17 -12.47 -6.85
C PHE A 16 13.19 -11.38 -7.30
N ALA A 17 13.26 -10.90 -8.54
CA ALA A 17 12.33 -9.89 -9.04
C ALA A 17 11.72 -10.28 -10.38
N LEU A 18 10.51 -9.81 -10.66
CA LEU A 18 9.89 -10.02 -11.97
C LEU A 18 10.74 -9.34 -13.05
N ILE A 19 11.36 -10.14 -13.91
CA ILE A 19 12.11 -9.68 -15.08
C ILE A 19 11.23 -9.84 -16.32
N VAL A 20 11.12 -8.78 -17.12
CA VAL A 20 10.31 -8.75 -18.34
C VAL A 20 11.08 -8.10 -19.48
N ASP A 21 10.88 -8.58 -20.70
CA ASP A 21 11.50 -7.98 -21.89
C ASP A 21 10.83 -6.65 -22.28
N ASN A 22 9.55 -6.50 -21.96
CA ASN A 22 8.72 -5.37 -22.37
C ASN A 22 7.73 -4.98 -21.25
N PRO A 23 8.04 -3.95 -20.44
CA PRO A 23 7.15 -3.46 -19.38
C PRO A 23 5.76 -3.07 -19.88
N GLN A 24 5.65 -2.52 -21.10
CA GLN A 24 4.39 -2.08 -21.70
C GLN A 24 3.44 -3.28 -21.91
N LYS A 25 3.95 -4.47 -22.23
CA LYS A 25 3.16 -5.70 -22.30
C LYS A 25 2.63 -6.09 -20.91
N THR A 26 3.49 -6.02 -19.89
CA THR A 26 3.15 -6.38 -18.51
C THR A 26 2.10 -5.44 -17.92
N VAL A 27 2.26 -4.13 -18.08
CA VAL A 27 1.27 -3.15 -17.58
C VAL A 27 -0.06 -3.21 -18.34
N LYS A 28 -0.07 -3.61 -19.62
CA LYS A 28 -1.32 -3.95 -20.34
C LYS A 28 -2.03 -5.16 -19.72
N GLY A 29 -1.27 -6.15 -19.25
CA GLY A 29 -1.78 -7.27 -18.45
C GLY A 29 -2.39 -6.81 -17.13
N CYS A 30 -1.70 -5.92 -16.41
CA CYS A 30 -2.21 -5.28 -15.19
C CYS A 30 -3.51 -4.52 -15.46
N ALA A 31 -3.56 -3.70 -16.52
CA ALA A 31 -4.77 -2.98 -16.89
C ALA A 31 -5.92 -3.94 -17.21
N LYS A 32 -5.66 -5.06 -17.90
CA LYS A 32 -6.68 -6.08 -18.19
C LYS A 32 -7.22 -6.74 -16.92
N CYS A 33 -6.37 -7.11 -15.95
CA CYS A 33 -6.86 -7.72 -14.72
C CYS A 33 -7.63 -6.71 -13.85
N MET A 34 -7.13 -5.48 -13.74
CA MET A 34 -7.81 -4.41 -13.01
C MET A 34 -9.17 -4.06 -13.59
N ARG A 35 -9.31 -3.98 -14.93
CA ARG A 35 -10.61 -3.78 -15.59
C ARG A 35 -11.65 -4.81 -15.17
N LYS A 36 -11.23 -6.07 -15.05
CA LYS A 36 -12.11 -7.15 -14.61
C LYS A 36 -12.54 -7.00 -13.15
N VAL A 37 -11.62 -6.59 -12.27
CA VAL A 37 -11.89 -6.46 -10.82
C VAL A 37 -12.74 -5.23 -10.49
N LEU A 38 -12.46 -4.12 -11.18
CA LEU A 38 -13.13 -2.82 -11.02
C LEU A 38 -14.36 -2.66 -11.92
N ASN A 39 -14.65 -3.64 -12.80
CA ASN A 39 -15.78 -3.61 -13.73
C ASN A 39 -15.83 -2.33 -14.61
N ILE A 40 -14.67 -1.93 -15.14
CA ILE A 40 -14.51 -0.74 -15.99
C ILE A 40 -14.16 -1.12 -17.43
N ALA A 41 -14.69 -0.37 -18.40
CA ALA A 41 -14.55 -0.69 -19.82
C ALA A 41 -13.12 -0.46 -20.33
N TRP A 42 -12.51 0.66 -19.93
CA TRP A 42 -11.19 1.07 -20.39
C TRP A 42 -10.31 1.50 -19.23
N LEU A 43 -9.04 1.13 -19.33
CA LEU A 43 -7.98 1.42 -18.38
C LEU A 43 -6.65 1.32 -19.11
N GLY A 44 -5.75 2.25 -18.84
CA GLY A 44 -4.40 2.24 -19.37
C GLY A 44 -3.37 2.62 -18.31
N PHE A 45 -2.12 2.74 -18.76
CA PHE A 45 -1.05 3.32 -17.99
C PHE A 45 -0.33 4.34 -18.87
N ASP A 46 -0.09 5.52 -18.33
CA ASP A 46 0.79 6.51 -18.94
C ASP A 46 2.23 6.21 -18.52
N GLU A 47 3.11 6.25 -19.50
CA GLU A 47 4.53 6.00 -19.31
C GLU A 47 5.28 7.33 -19.06
N SER A 48 6.19 7.32 -18.11
CA SER A 48 7.07 8.44 -17.82
C SER A 48 8.46 7.95 -17.45
N VAL A 49 9.50 8.49 -18.09
CA VAL A 49 10.88 8.14 -17.77
C VAL A 49 11.31 8.96 -16.55
N ILE A 50 11.59 8.29 -15.43
CA ILE A 50 12.09 8.96 -14.21
C ILE A 50 13.57 9.36 -14.41
N ASN A 51 14.36 8.43 -14.95
CA ASN A 51 15.75 8.64 -15.33
C ASN A 51 16.15 7.59 -16.37
N ASN A 52 17.39 7.65 -16.86
CA ASN A 52 17.90 6.74 -17.91
C ASN A 52 17.85 5.24 -17.54
N LYS A 53 17.51 4.89 -16.31
CA LYS A 53 17.43 3.52 -15.82
C LYS A 53 16.05 3.14 -15.31
N ARG A 54 15.08 4.05 -15.20
CA ARG A 54 13.78 3.76 -14.57
C ARG A 54 12.62 4.33 -15.37
N ILE A 55 11.60 3.50 -15.55
CA ILE A 55 10.35 3.84 -16.21
C ILE A 55 9.22 3.70 -15.19
N LEU A 56 8.44 4.76 -15.07
CA LEU A 56 7.22 4.83 -14.28
C LEU A 56 6.02 4.60 -15.18
N PHE A 57 5.10 3.76 -14.71
CA PHE A 57 3.77 3.60 -15.28
C PHE A 57 2.75 4.06 -14.26
N LEU A 58 1.99 5.11 -14.58
CA LEU A 58 0.90 5.61 -13.75
C LEU A 58 -0.43 5.21 -14.37
N LEU A 59 -1.37 4.75 -13.55
CA LEU A 59 -2.71 4.44 -14.00
C LEU A 59 -3.32 5.63 -14.74
N ASN A 60 -3.95 5.37 -15.87
CA ASN A 60 -4.71 6.35 -16.63
C ASN A 60 -6.12 5.81 -16.90
N SER A 61 -7.13 6.64 -16.63
CA SER A 61 -8.55 6.33 -16.84
C SER A 61 -9.19 7.40 -17.71
N SER A 62 -10.13 6.99 -18.56
CA SER A 62 -10.85 7.88 -19.47
C SER A 62 -11.94 8.71 -18.77
N ASP A 63 -12.26 8.38 -17.52
CA ASP A 63 -13.27 9.09 -16.72
C ASP A 63 -12.81 10.48 -16.23
N GLY A 64 -11.53 10.82 -16.39
CA GLY A 64 -10.97 12.14 -16.11
C GLY A 64 -10.93 12.51 -14.61
N SER A 65 -11.27 11.59 -13.71
CA SER A 65 -11.19 11.86 -12.27
C SER A 65 -9.74 11.89 -11.81
N THR A 66 -9.39 12.93 -11.05
CA THR A 66 -8.04 13.09 -10.51
C THR A 66 -8.05 13.19 -8.98
N ALA A 67 -6.90 12.85 -8.40
CA ALA A 67 -6.58 13.08 -7.01
C ALA A 67 -5.20 13.75 -6.93
N TYR A 68 -4.99 14.57 -5.89
CA TYR A 68 -3.73 15.27 -5.67
C TYR A 68 -3.17 14.86 -4.31
N ASP A 69 -1.99 14.24 -4.35
CA ASP A 69 -1.23 13.95 -3.14
C ASP A 69 -0.35 15.15 -2.79
N LYS A 70 -0.86 16.00 -1.89
CA LYS A 70 -0.17 17.20 -1.41
C LYS A 70 1.23 16.92 -0.86
N LYS A 71 1.42 15.76 -0.19
CA LYS A 71 2.71 15.41 0.41
C LYS A 71 3.78 15.11 -0.64
N ARG A 72 3.36 14.66 -1.82
CA ARG A 72 4.24 14.27 -2.92
C ARG A 72 4.23 15.25 -4.09
N ASP A 73 3.41 16.29 -3.99
CA ASP A 73 3.15 17.24 -5.06
C ASP A 73 2.84 16.54 -6.39
N GLN A 74 2.00 15.51 -6.34
CA GLN A 74 1.72 14.67 -7.51
C GLN A 74 0.22 14.46 -7.74
N ARG A 75 -0.20 14.61 -9.00
CA ARG A 75 -1.55 14.29 -9.47
C ARG A 75 -1.61 12.88 -10.03
N TYR A 76 -2.71 12.20 -9.73
CA TYR A 76 -2.99 10.86 -10.20
C TYR A 76 -4.36 10.82 -10.87
N SER A 77 -4.47 10.09 -11.97
CA SER A 77 -5.78 9.62 -12.45
C SER A 77 -6.27 8.54 -11.51
N VAL A 78 -7.54 8.63 -11.11
CA VAL A 78 -8.15 7.74 -10.11
C VAL A 78 -9.47 7.16 -10.59
N ILE A 79 -9.82 6.01 -10.05
CA ILE A 79 -11.02 5.24 -10.42
C ILE A 79 -11.82 4.95 -9.15
N PRO A 80 -13.16 5.02 -9.19
CA PRO A 80 -13.99 4.67 -8.04
C PRO A 80 -13.80 3.20 -7.65
N LEU A 81 -13.80 2.92 -6.34
CA LEU A 81 -13.72 1.57 -5.79
C LEU A 81 -15.10 0.90 -5.56
N ASP A 82 -16.19 1.56 -5.97
CA ASP A 82 -17.58 1.18 -5.63
C ASP A 82 -17.80 0.98 -4.12
N SER A 83 -17.11 1.79 -3.33
CA SER A 83 -17.19 1.84 -1.87
C SER A 83 -17.28 3.29 -1.41
N THR A 84 -18.10 3.53 -0.40
CA THR A 84 -18.17 4.83 0.31
C THR A 84 -17.86 4.63 1.78
N ASP A 85 -17.50 5.70 2.47
CA ASP A 85 -17.48 5.71 3.94
C ASP A 85 -18.91 5.77 4.54
N VAL A 86 -18.98 5.94 5.87
CA VAL A 86 -20.24 6.06 6.63
C VAL A 86 -21.04 7.33 6.29
N GLU A 87 -20.40 8.37 5.78
CA GLU A 87 -21.02 9.64 5.36
C GLU A 87 -21.44 9.61 3.87
N GLY A 88 -21.16 8.51 3.16
CA GLY A 88 -21.42 8.38 1.73
C GLY A 88 -20.34 8.99 0.83
N THR A 89 -19.17 9.36 1.36
CA THR A 89 -18.04 9.85 0.57
C THR A 89 -17.34 8.70 -0.16
N PRO A 90 -17.14 8.77 -1.48
CA PRO A 90 -16.56 7.67 -2.24
C PRO A 90 -15.06 7.52 -2.01
N TYR A 91 -14.62 6.27 -2.13
CA TYR A 91 -13.21 5.89 -2.21
C TYR A 91 -12.76 5.69 -3.65
N TRP A 92 -11.51 6.06 -3.89
CA TRP A 92 -10.88 6.04 -5.20
C TRP A 92 -9.54 5.34 -5.15
N ILE A 93 -9.09 4.80 -6.27
CA ILE A 93 -7.82 4.10 -6.36
C ILE A 93 -6.99 4.56 -7.56
N THR A 94 -5.67 4.59 -7.39
CA THR A 94 -4.71 4.63 -8.48
C THR A 94 -3.62 3.57 -8.27
N VAL A 95 -2.89 3.26 -9.34
CA VAL A 95 -1.78 2.30 -9.31
C VAL A 95 -0.56 2.89 -9.99
N SER A 96 0.61 2.69 -9.40
CA SER A 96 1.89 2.99 -10.03
C SER A 96 2.81 1.77 -10.04
N LEU A 97 3.54 1.59 -11.14
CA LEU A 97 4.58 0.57 -11.27
C LEU A 97 5.88 1.22 -11.70
N ILE A 98 7.01 0.79 -11.12
CA ILE A 98 8.35 1.22 -11.56
C ILE A 98 9.12 0.00 -12.04
N PHE A 99 9.66 0.12 -13.26
CA PHE A 99 10.59 -0.84 -13.84
C PHE A 99 11.96 -0.21 -13.98
N ALA A 100 13.00 -0.91 -13.53
CA ALA A 100 14.38 -0.55 -13.81
C ALA A 100 14.92 -1.32 -15.02
N SER A 101 15.58 -0.61 -15.93
CA SER A 101 16.29 -1.19 -17.06
C SER A 101 17.54 -1.93 -16.58
N ALA A 102 17.66 -3.18 -17.04
CA ALA A 102 18.79 -4.06 -16.81
C ALA A 102 19.23 -4.69 -18.15
N LEU A 103 20.26 -4.10 -18.77
CA LEU A 103 20.80 -4.51 -20.07
C LEU A 103 19.73 -4.54 -21.18
N THR A 104 19.16 -5.72 -21.45
CA THR A 104 18.15 -5.96 -22.48
C THR A 104 16.75 -6.21 -21.92
N GLN A 105 16.62 -6.23 -20.59
CA GLN A 105 15.38 -6.55 -19.89
C GLN A 105 15.06 -5.47 -18.86
N TYR A 106 13.91 -5.60 -18.22
CA TYR A 106 13.43 -4.69 -17.21
C TYR A 106 13.03 -5.48 -15.97
N ARG A 107 13.47 -4.99 -14.82
CA ARG A 107 13.12 -5.53 -13.52
C ARG A 107 12.03 -4.69 -12.90
N LEU A 108 10.94 -5.31 -12.45
CA LEU A 108 9.96 -4.63 -11.60
C LEU A 108 10.61 -4.31 -10.24
N GLU A 109 10.66 -3.03 -9.88
CA GLU A 109 11.21 -2.58 -8.60
C GLU A 109 10.11 -2.17 -7.62
N GLU A 110 8.97 -1.71 -8.11
CA GLU A 110 7.95 -1.13 -7.23
C GLU A 110 6.55 -1.30 -7.80
N VAL A 111 5.59 -1.59 -6.91
CA VAL A 111 4.16 -1.53 -7.17
C VAL A 111 3.48 -0.83 -6.00
N LYS A 112 2.69 0.21 -6.29
CA LYS A 112 1.93 0.97 -5.29
C LYS A 112 0.47 1.06 -5.69
N LEU A 113 -0.43 0.80 -4.74
CA LEU A 113 -1.85 1.06 -4.86
C LEU A 113 -2.20 2.15 -3.85
N PHE A 114 -2.57 3.34 -4.34
CA PHE A 114 -3.00 4.42 -3.44
C PHE A 114 -4.52 4.46 -3.40
N VAL A 115 -5.07 4.60 -2.19
CA VAL A 115 -6.48 4.83 -1.95
C VAL A 115 -6.67 6.27 -1.53
N PHE A 116 -7.65 6.93 -2.15
CA PHE A 116 -8.05 8.30 -1.85
C PHE A 116 -9.50 8.35 -1.38
N ARG A 117 -9.85 9.39 -0.62
CA ARG A 117 -11.21 9.70 -0.18
C ARG A 117 -11.57 11.11 -0.64
N GLY A 118 -12.79 11.31 -1.12
CA GLY A 118 -13.28 12.63 -1.52
C GLY A 118 -14.46 12.54 -2.47
N GLN A 119 -15.21 13.63 -2.64
CA GLN A 119 -16.37 13.68 -3.53
C GLN A 119 -15.94 13.68 -5.01
N MET A 120 -16.87 13.30 -5.89
CA MET A 120 -16.62 13.27 -7.33
C MET A 120 -16.28 14.66 -7.88
N ILE A 121 -16.95 15.70 -7.36
CA ILE A 121 -16.72 17.10 -7.74
C ILE A 121 -15.44 17.70 -7.16
N ASP A 122 -14.81 17.02 -6.20
CA ASP A 122 -13.63 17.55 -5.54
C ASP A 122 -12.44 17.47 -6.50
N PRO A 123 -11.80 18.63 -6.81
CA PRO A 123 -10.63 18.67 -7.68
C PRO A 123 -9.40 18.01 -7.03
N GLU A 124 -9.40 17.89 -5.71
CA GLU A 124 -8.33 17.28 -4.92
C GLU A 124 -8.94 16.29 -3.92
N LYS A 125 -8.68 15.01 -4.15
CA LYS A 125 -9.06 13.93 -3.22
C LYS A 125 -7.90 13.66 -2.28
N GLU A 126 -8.22 13.38 -1.03
CA GLU A 126 -7.23 13.18 0.01
C GLU A 126 -6.63 11.77 -0.05
N ALA A 127 -5.30 11.66 0.02
CA ALA A 127 -4.61 10.38 0.11
C ALA A 127 -4.88 9.74 1.48
N PHE A 128 -5.50 8.56 1.48
CA PHE A 128 -5.97 7.90 2.70
C PHE A 128 -4.97 6.84 3.20
N PHE A 129 -4.64 5.88 2.35
CA PHE A 129 -3.57 4.89 2.60
C PHE A 129 -3.02 4.33 1.28
N ARG A 130 -1.96 3.52 1.38
CA ARG A 130 -1.34 2.84 0.25
C ARG A 130 -0.90 1.42 0.61
N ALA A 131 -1.15 0.47 -0.28
CA ALA A 131 -0.43 -0.81 -0.30
C ALA A 131 0.83 -0.66 -1.17
N GLU A 132 1.95 -1.15 -0.69
CA GLU A 132 3.23 -1.05 -1.39
C GLU A 132 3.97 -2.38 -1.40
N TRP A 133 4.58 -2.66 -2.54
CA TRP A 133 5.60 -3.68 -2.70
C TRP A 133 6.80 -3.01 -3.37
N CYS A 134 7.98 -3.13 -2.75
CA CYS A 134 9.21 -2.52 -3.26
C CYS A 134 10.42 -3.44 -3.06
N ILE A 135 11.23 -3.63 -4.09
CA ILE A 135 12.58 -4.21 -4.00
C ILE A 135 13.56 -3.04 -4.12
N THR A 136 13.67 -2.21 -3.09
CA THR A 136 14.71 -1.19 -3.07
C THR A 136 16.04 -1.87 -2.76
N THR A 137 16.97 -1.82 -3.72
CA THR A 137 18.36 -2.30 -3.56
C THR A 137 19.23 -1.32 -2.76
N ASP A 138 18.72 -0.10 -2.53
CA ASP A 138 19.45 1.00 -1.91
C ASP A 138 19.10 1.12 -0.41
N ASN A 139 19.77 0.31 0.41
CA ASN A 139 20.13 0.51 1.83
C ASN A 139 19.74 -0.67 2.73
N LYS A 140 20.77 -1.42 3.18
CA LYS A 140 21.07 -1.98 4.54
C LYS A 140 19.97 -2.56 5.44
N ARG A 141 18.69 -2.53 5.07
CA ARG A 141 17.55 -3.12 5.76
C ARG A 141 16.64 -3.66 4.66
N LYS A 142 16.53 -4.99 4.58
CA LYS A 142 15.42 -5.62 3.88
C LYS A 142 14.16 -5.17 4.63
N ASP A 143 13.48 -4.14 4.16
CA ASP A 143 12.22 -3.72 4.80
C ASP A 143 11.19 -4.86 4.70
N ALA A 144 10.25 -4.90 5.64
CA ALA A 144 9.09 -5.78 5.62
C ALA A 144 8.24 -5.46 4.38
N GLN A 145 8.23 -6.35 3.38
CA GLN A 145 7.58 -6.12 2.08
C GLN A 145 6.69 -7.31 1.74
N PRO A 146 5.45 -7.12 1.28
CA PRO A 146 4.78 -5.84 1.06
C PRO A 146 4.26 -5.24 2.37
N HIS A 147 4.00 -3.93 2.41
CA HIS A 147 3.48 -3.23 3.59
C HIS A 147 2.43 -2.16 3.25
N TRP A 148 1.77 -1.67 4.29
CA TRP A 148 0.81 -0.57 4.20
C TRP A 148 1.43 0.74 4.69
N HIS A 149 1.10 1.84 4.02
CA HIS A 149 1.31 3.20 4.50
C HIS A 149 -0.05 3.84 4.78
N VAL A 150 -0.29 4.25 6.03
CA VAL A 150 -1.54 4.89 6.44
C VAL A 150 -1.26 6.36 6.72
N TYR A 151 -1.98 7.28 6.06
CA TYR A 151 -1.61 8.70 6.08
C TYR A 151 -2.31 9.53 7.14
N ARG A 152 -3.53 9.15 7.57
CA ARG A 152 -4.36 10.01 8.43
C ARG A 152 -4.67 9.49 9.83
N ILE A 153 -4.58 8.18 10.10
CA ILE A 153 -4.94 7.64 11.44
C ILE A 153 -4.05 8.22 12.57
N PHE A 154 -2.83 8.70 12.28
CA PHE A 154 -1.84 9.00 13.33
C PHE A 154 -1.23 10.41 13.29
N GLN A 155 -1.78 11.34 12.50
CA GLN A 155 -1.12 12.65 12.27
C GLN A 155 -1.58 13.79 13.17
N ASP A 156 -2.65 13.62 13.95
CA ASP A 156 -2.99 14.57 15.03
C ASP A 156 -2.21 14.24 16.32
N LYS A 157 -0.94 13.83 16.18
CA LYS A 157 0.01 13.74 17.29
C LYS A 157 0.66 15.12 17.55
N GLU A 158 -0.15 16.11 17.91
CA GLU A 158 0.33 17.11 18.87
C GLU A 158 0.28 16.56 20.32
N PHE A 159 -0.24 15.34 20.54
CA PHE A 159 -0.54 14.80 21.87
C PHE A 159 0.35 13.66 22.40
N ILE A 160 1.61 13.55 21.96
CA ILE A 160 2.59 12.73 22.72
C ILE A 160 3.85 13.55 22.95
N LYS A 161 3.74 14.57 23.80
CA LYS A 161 4.90 15.19 24.44
C LYS A 161 4.83 15.26 25.96
N ASP A 162 3.67 15.04 26.58
CA ASP A 162 3.54 15.28 28.03
C ASP A 162 3.41 14.03 28.90
N ASP A 163 3.30 12.81 28.37
CA ASP A 163 3.33 11.60 29.20
C ASP A 163 4.12 10.47 28.53
N ILE A 164 5.45 10.60 28.52
CA ILE A 164 6.29 9.40 28.61
C ILE A 164 6.10 8.92 30.05
N ILE A 165 5.07 8.10 30.28
CA ILE A 165 4.98 7.29 31.49
C ILE A 165 6.18 6.37 31.45
N ASP A 166 7.20 6.74 32.20
CA ASP A 166 8.33 5.89 32.53
C ASP A 166 7.73 4.61 33.12
N PHE A 167 7.88 3.48 32.42
CA PHE A 167 7.24 2.22 32.78
C PHE A 167 7.96 1.65 34.01
N GLN A 168 7.70 2.24 35.18
CA GLN A 168 8.10 1.70 36.46
C GLN A 168 7.00 0.74 36.91
N PRO A 169 7.31 -0.55 37.13
CA PRO A 169 6.33 -1.50 37.63
C PRO A 169 5.99 -1.11 39.08
N SER A 170 4.83 -0.50 39.27
CA SER A 170 4.31 -0.17 40.60
C SER A 170 3.57 -1.37 41.19
N SER A 171 4.32 -2.20 41.92
CA SER A 171 3.87 -3.26 42.84
C SER A 171 3.51 -4.63 42.23
N PRO A 172 3.61 -5.73 43.01
CA PRO A 172 3.59 -7.11 42.49
C PRO A 172 2.17 -7.68 42.27
N GLU A 173 1.13 -6.85 42.29
CA GLU A 173 -0.27 -7.30 42.32
C GLU A 173 -1.11 -6.74 41.16
N ASP A 174 -0.48 -6.26 40.08
CA ASP A 174 -1.21 -5.90 38.86
C ASP A 174 -1.81 -7.15 38.22
N GLU A 175 -3.05 -7.44 38.61
CA GLU A 175 -3.98 -8.28 37.87
C GLU A 175 -3.93 -7.88 36.39
N VAL A 176 -3.70 -8.86 35.54
CA VAL A 176 -3.70 -8.71 34.08
C VAL A 176 -5.03 -8.09 33.66
N ARG A 177 -5.02 -6.77 33.42
CA ARG A 177 -6.13 -6.07 32.78
C ARG A 177 -6.10 -6.45 31.30
N ASP A 178 -7.11 -7.20 30.89
CA ASP A 178 -7.33 -7.58 29.50
C ASP A 178 -7.50 -6.31 28.64
N PHE A 179 -7.08 -6.34 27.38
CA PHE A 179 -7.00 -5.21 26.45
C PHE A 179 -8.40 -4.67 25.99
N GLY A 180 -9.38 -4.59 26.89
CA GLY A 180 -10.80 -4.37 26.55
C GLY A 180 -11.54 -3.28 27.31
N GLU A 181 -11.00 -2.69 28.39
CA GLU A 181 -11.74 -1.65 29.11
C GLU A 181 -11.57 -0.27 28.44
N LYS A 182 -12.57 0.11 27.65
CA LYS A 182 -12.70 1.45 27.06
C LYS A 182 -12.97 2.48 28.16
N VAL A 183 -11.97 3.29 28.51
CA VAL A 183 -12.17 4.55 29.22
C VAL A 183 -12.72 5.56 28.20
N ALA A 184 -13.88 6.14 28.49
CA ALA A 184 -14.50 7.10 27.59
C ALA A 184 -13.63 8.37 27.47
N PRO A 185 -13.29 8.80 26.25
CA PRO A 185 -12.47 9.98 26.05
C PRO A 185 -13.25 11.28 26.38
N PRO A 186 -12.60 12.36 26.86
CA PRO A 186 -13.21 13.67 27.07
C PRO A 186 -14.00 14.17 25.85
N ALA A 187 -15.09 14.90 26.07
CA ALA A 187 -16.08 15.27 25.04
C ALA A 187 -15.54 16.01 23.78
N LEU A 188 -14.30 16.51 23.80
CA LEU A 188 -13.63 17.10 22.64
C LEU A 188 -13.05 16.03 21.69
N GLU A 189 -12.59 14.91 22.25
CA GLU A 189 -12.02 13.76 21.53
C GLU A 189 -13.09 12.94 20.79
N ALA A 190 -14.33 12.94 21.30
CA ALA A 190 -15.45 12.20 20.69
C ALA A 190 -15.76 12.64 19.24
N ASN A 191 -15.65 13.94 18.92
CA ASN A 191 -16.01 14.45 17.59
C ASN A 191 -14.99 14.14 16.48
N LEU A 192 -13.72 13.93 16.84
CA LEU A 192 -12.67 13.54 15.88
C LEU A 192 -12.56 12.03 15.76
N LEU A 193 -12.69 11.31 16.88
CA LEU A 193 -12.78 9.85 16.90
C LEU A 193 -14.01 9.35 16.12
N GLU A 194 -15.17 9.99 16.21
CA GLU A 194 -16.39 9.54 15.50
C GLU A 194 -16.26 9.52 13.97
N LYS A 195 -15.46 10.41 13.38
CA LYS A 195 -15.33 10.51 11.91
C LYS A 195 -14.45 9.42 11.29
N ASP A 196 -13.46 8.94 12.03
CA ASP A 196 -12.49 7.94 11.57
C ASP A 196 -12.57 6.60 12.35
N ALA A 197 -13.39 6.50 13.40
CA ALA A 197 -13.63 5.29 14.21
C ALA A 197 -13.91 4.01 13.40
N PRO A 198 -14.64 4.05 12.27
CA PRO A 198 -14.83 2.84 11.47
C PRO A 198 -13.52 2.35 10.84
N PHE A 199 -12.58 3.24 10.52
CA PHE A 199 -11.32 2.87 9.88
C PHE A 199 -10.32 2.21 10.83
N GLU A 200 -10.44 2.41 12.15
CA GLU A 200 -9.71 1.62 13.16
C GLU A 200 -10.00 0.12 13.03
N LYS A 201 -11.17 -0.24 12.46
CA LYS A 201 -11.58 -1.63 12.21
C LYS A 201 -11.12 -2.16 10.85
N PHE A 202 -10.41 -1.36 10.06
CA PHE A 202 -9.78 -1.84 8.83
C PHE A 202 -8.64 -2.78 9.21
N HIS A 203 -8.74 -4.04 8.80
CA HIS A 203 -7.64 -4.97 9.01
C HIS A 203 -6.61 -4.77 7.89
N PHE A 204 -5.38 -4.43 8.26
CA PHE A 204 -4.28 -4.24 7.32
C PHE A 204 -3.50 -5.54 7.11
N ALA A 205 -4.19 -6.63 6.75
CA ALA A 205 -3.51 -7.88 6.48
C ALA A 205 -2.65 -7.76 5.21
N MET A 206 -1.35 -8.02 5.33
CA MET A 206 -0.46 -8.31 4.21
C MET A 206 -0.01 -9.75 4.29
N ALA A 207 0.14 -10.37 3.13
CA ALA A 207 0.85 -11.63 3.04
C ALA A 207 2.35 -11.37 3.23
N SER A 208 3.02 -12.24 3.99
CA SER A 208 4.47 -12.32 4.10
C SER A 208 4.92 -13.79 4.10
N SER A 209 6.20 -14.05 3.83
CA SER A 209 6.72 -15.42 3.67
C SER A 209 7.39 -16.00 4.91
N TRP A 210 7.39 -15.27 6.04
CA TRP A 210 8.09 -15.65 7.27
C TRP A 210 7.74 -17.06 7.77
N HIS A 211 6.48 -17.46 7.68
CA HIS A 211 5.99 -18.80 8.02
C HIS A 211 6.51 -19.93 7.13
N LEU A 212 7.09 -19.61 5.96
CA LEU A 212 7.63 -20.57 4.99
C LEU A 212 9.17 -20.62 5.02
N ASN A 213 9.83 -19.48 5.19
CA ASN A 213 11.28 -19.39 4.96
C ASN A 213 12.01 -18.29 5.76
N ASP A 214 11.45 -17.78 6.86
CA ASP A 214 12.00 -16.68 7.67
C ASP A 214 12.24 -15.36 6.88
N GLU A 215 11.83 -15.28 5.61
CA GLU A 215 11.87 -14.05 4.84
C GLU A 215 10.53 -13.33 4.97
N HIS A 216 10.55 -12.06 5.35
CA HIS A 216 9.35 -11.24 5.36
C HIS A 216 8.94 -10.76 3.96
N GLN A 217 9.77 -11.01 2.93
CA GLN A 217 9.58 -10.56 1.56
C GLN A 217 8.75 -11.56 0.73
N ILE A 218 7.85 -11.02 -0.10
CA ILE A 218 7.22 -11.77 -1.21
C ILE A 218 7.86 -11.29 -2.50
N PHE A 219 8.06 -12.21 -3.45
CA PHE A 219 8.59 -11.87 -4.77
C PHE A 219 7.61 -12.27 -5.88
N PHE A 220 7.58 -11.49 -6.94
CA PHE A 220 6.81 -11.81 -8.14
C PHE A 220 7.70 -12.62 -9.10
N GLU A 221 7.53 -13.94 -9.12
CA GLU A 221 8.28 -14.81 -10.03
C GLU A 221 7.75 -14.76 -11.46
N THR A 222 6.47 -14.41 -11.63
CA THR A 222 5.79 -14.39 -12.93
C THR A 222 4.89 -13.17 -13.08
N GLU A 223 4.59 -12.77 -14.32
CA GLU A 223 3.59 -11.73 -14.58
C GLU A 223 2.24 -12.08 -13.95
N GLN A 224 1.86 -13.37 -13.97
CA GLN A 224 0.61 -13.82 -13.36
C GLN A 224 0.59 -13.59 -11.83
N SER A 225 1.72 -13.78 -11.14
CA SER A 225 1.80 -13.50 -9.70
C SER A 225 1.57 -12.02 -9.36
N LEU A 226 2.08 -11.10 -10.20
CA LEU A 226 1.80 -9.67 -10.10
C LEU A 226 0.31 -9.38 -10.36
N PHE A 227 -0.28 -9.98 -11.39
CA PHE A 227 -1.69 -9.76 -11.74
C PHE A 227 -2.62 -10.25 -10.64
N ASP A 228 -2.31 -11.39 -10.05
CA ASP A 228 -3.05 -11.97 -8.93
C ASP A 228 -2.93 -11.11 -7.68
N TRP A 229 -1.71 -10.64 -7.36
CA TRP A 229 -1.50 -9.74 -6.23
C TRP A 229 -2.29 -8.44 -6.38
N LEU A 230 -2.20 -7.76 -7.53
CA LEU A 230 -2.99 -6.56 -7.82
C LEU A 230 -4.49 -6.82 -7.66
N SER A 231 -5.01 -7.86 -8.33
CA SER A 231 -6.44 -8.19 -8.33
C SER A 231 -6.95 -8.54 -6.93
N ARG A 232 -6.19 -9.33 -6.17
CA ARG A 232 -6.57 -9.76 -4.82
C ARG A 232 -6.43 -8.63 -3.81
N CYS A 233 -5.39 -7.79 -3.92
CA CYS A 233 -5.20 -6.62 -3.07
C CYS A 233 -6.33 -5.60 -3.27
N ILE A 234 -6.70 -5.29 -4.51
CA ILE A 234 -7.84 -4.39 -4.81
C ILE A 234 -9.14 -4.95 -4.21
N ASN A 235 -9.40 -6.26 -4.40
CA ASN A 235 -10.57 -6.91 -3.83
C ASN A 235 -10.58 -6.90 -2.30
N TYR A 236 -9.42 -7.10 -1.67
CA TYR A 236 -9.28 -7.05 -0.22
C TYR A 236 -9.59 -5.64 0.31
N ILE A 237 -8.97 -4.62 -0.29
CA ILE A 237 -9.23 -3.21 0.01
C ILE A 237 -10.73 -2.91 -0.07
N ARG A 238 -11.39 -3.26 -1.18
CA ARG A 238 -12.83 -3.04 -1.35
C ARG A 238 -13.67 -3.75 -0.29
N LYS A 239 -13.35 -5.01 0.04
CA LYS A 239 -14.06 -5.77 1.08
C LYS A 239 -13.89 -5.12 2.45
N GLN A 240 -12.68 -4.70 2.82
CA GLN A 240 -12.43 -4.04 4.09
C GLN A 240 -13.09 -2.65 4.16
N LEU A 241 -13.04 -1.86 3.09
CA LEU A 241 -13.74 -0.56 3.01
C LEU A 241 -15.26 -0.72 3.15
N ASN A 242 -15.84 -1.74 2.52
CA ASN A 242 -17.27 -2.05 2.66
C ASN A 242 -17.62 -2.54 4.07
N TYR A 243 -16.75 -3.33 4.70
CA TYR A 243 -16.96 -3.79 6.07
C TYR A 243 -17.00 -2.65 7.08
N ILE A 244 -16.09 -1.67 6.93
CA ILE A 244 -16.06 -0.51 7.83
C ILE A 244 -17.16 0.51 7.51
N SER A 245 -17.74 0.51 6.31
CA SER A 245 -18.83 1.41 5.96
C SER A 245 -20.22 0.90 6.34
N THR A 246 -20.37 -0.40 6.60
CA THR A 246 -21.61 -0.97 7.15
C THR A 246 -21.65 -0.81 8.68
N LYS A 247 -22.87 -0.78 9.25
CA LYS A 247 -23.09 -0.66 10.71
C LYS A 247 -22.42 -1.77 11.55
N GLU A 248 -21.96 -2.85 10.93
CA GLU A 248 -21.18 -3.90 11.58
C GLU A 248 -19.80 -3.39 12.04
N GLY A 249 -19.27 -2.36 11.37
CA GLY A 249 -18.06 -1.63 11.76
C GLY A 249 -18.31 -0.46 12.73
N THR A 250 -19.53 -0.22 13.23
CA THR A 250 -19.86 0.98 14.03
C THR A 250 -20.40 0.69 15.44
N VAL A 251 -20.17 -0.52 15.95
CA VAL A 251 -20.42 -0.88 17.38
C VAL A 251 -19.38 -0.27 18.31
#